data_AF-A0A7J9DHC7-F1
#
_entry.id   AF-A0A7J9DHC7-F1
#
_cell.length_a   1.000
_cell.length_b   1.000
_cell.length_c   1.000
_cell.angle_alpha   90.00
_cell.angle_beta   90.00
_cell.angle_gamma   90.00
#
_symmetry.space_group_name_H-M   'P 1'
#
loop_
_entity.id
_entity.type
_entity.pdbx_description
1 polymer ?
#
loop_
_entity_poly.entity_id
_entity_poly.type
_entity_poly.pdbx_seq_one_letter_code
_entity_poly.pdbx_strand_id
1 'polypeptide(L)'
;MRDQEGRWILAYNRYLGFCFVMEAELWGILDRLTLILEWSYDFLIIQTDSVEAVQAIQEHAQDNGETNGIAKLIQERREGLQVFEASPLGS
;
A
#
# COMPACT_ATOMS: atom_id res chain seq x y z
N MET A 1 -9.03 6.94 3.35
CA MET A 1 -9.46 6.78 1.96
C MET A 1 -10.38 7.93 1.59
N ARG A 2 -10.23 8.41 0.36
CA ARG A 2 -11.05 9.46 -0.21
C ARG A 2 -11.50 9.00 -1.59
N ASP A 3 -12.64 9.50 -2.05
CA ASP A 3 -13.08 9.27 -3.43
C ASP A 3 -12.32 10.20 -4.40
N GLN A 4 -12.65 10.09 -5.68
CA GLN A 4 -12.08 10.92 -6.74
C GLN A 4 -12.40 12.43 -6.60
N GLU A 5 -13.44 12.81 -5.86
CA GLU A 5 -13.74 14.20 -5.51
C GLU A 5 -12.99 14.66 -4.23
N GLY A 6 -12.18 13.80 -3.64
CA GLY A 6 -11.43 14.07 -2.42
C GLY A 6 -12.27 14.04 -1.14
N ARG A 7 -13.52 13.57 -1.21
CA ARG A 7 -14.41 13.42 -0.06
C ARG A 7 -13.94 12.25 0.79
N TRP A 8 -13.98 12.42 2.10
CA TRP A 8 -13.63 11.35 3.04
C TRP A 8 -14.66 10.21 2.94
N ILE A 9 -14.17 9.00 2.64
CA ILE A 9 -14.98 7.78 2.68
C ILE A 9 -14.84 7.13 4.06
N LEU A 10 -13.59 6.83 4.44
CA LEU A 10 -13.26 6.18 5.71
C LEU A 10 -11.80 6.37 6.10
N ALA A 11 -11.52 6.18 7.38
CA ALA A 11 -10.17 5.91 7.90
C ALA A 11 -10.09 4.44 8.34
N TYR A 12 -8.94 3.82 8.13
CA TYR A 12 -8.69 2.42 8.51
C TYR A 12 -7.57 2.36 9.53
N ASN A 13 -7.74 1.55 10.57
CA ASN A 13 -6.73 1.25 11.57
C ASN A 13 -6.83 -0.24 11.94
N ARG A 14 -5.68 -0.90 12.08
CA ARG A 14 -5.59 -2.30 12.49
C ARG A 14 -4.48 -2.45 13.52
N TYR A 15 -4.76 -3.22 14.57
CA TYR A 15 -3.73 -3.64 15.52
C TYR A 15 -2.92 -4.81 14.94
N LEU A 16 -1.61 -4.63 14.78
CA LEU A 16 -0.70 -5.62 14.20
C LEU A 16 0.18 -6.35 15.24
N GLY A 17 0.07 -6.00 16.52
CA GLY A 17 0.96 -6.55 17.55
C GLY A 17 2.39 -6.02 17.45
N PHE A 18 3.37 -6.91 17.55
CA PHE A 18 4.79 -6.58 17.37
C PHE A 18 5.20 -6.84 15.92
N CYS A 19 5.52 -5.77 15.18
CA CYS A 19 6.00 -5.85 13.80
C CYS A 19 7.01 -4.72 13.53
N PHE A 20 7.79 -4.87 12.46
CA PHE A 20 8.63 -3.77 11.97
C PHE A 20 7.77 -2.68 11.33
N VAL A 21 8.27 -1.44 11.34
CA VAL A 21 7.59 -0.28 10.72
C VAL A 21 7.27 -0.57 9.24
N MET A 22 8.24 -1.14 8.52
CA MET A 22 8.06 -1.54 7.12
C MET A 22 6.94 -2.58 6.92
N GLU A 23 6.84 -3.57 7.82
CA GLU A 23 5.77 -4.57 7.75
C GLU A 23 4.41 -3.92 8.02
N ALA A 24 4.34 -2.96 8.94
CA ALA A 24 3.12 -2.22 9.24
C ALA A 24 2.61 -1.42 8.02
N GLU A 25 3.52 -0.76 7.30
CA GLU A 25 3.20 -0.04 6.06
C GLU A 25 2.67 -1.00 4.98
N LEU A 26 3.36 -2.12 4.74
CA LEU A 26 2.94 -3.11 3.74
C LEU A 26 1.58 -3.74 4.12
N TRP A 27 1.35 -4.07 5.38
CA TRP A 27 0.04 -4.55 5.85
C TRP A 27 -1.05 -3.51 5.60
N GLY A 28 -0.79 -2.24 5.92
CA GLY A 28 -1.72 -1.15 5.68
C GLY A 28 -2.08 -1.01 4.19
N ILE A 29 -1.13 -1.24 3.28
CA ILE A 29 -1.37 -1.23 1.83
C ILE A 29 -2.20 -2.43 1.40
N LEU A 30 -1.83 -3.64 1.83
CA LEU A 30 -2.52 -4.88 1.47
C LEU A 30 -3.98 -4.89 1.95
N ASP A 31 -4.23 -4.40 3.17
CA ASP A 31 -5.59 -4.32 3.73
C ASP A 31 -6.46 -3.35 2.93
N ARG A 32 -5.92 -2.18 2.55
CA ARG A 32 -6.62 -1.20 1.71
C ARG A 32 -6.92 -1.73 0.31
N LEU A 33 -5.95 -2.42 -0.30
CA LEU A 33 -6.13 -3.07 -1.59
C LEU A 33 -7.23 -4.13 -1.54
N THR A 34 -7.21 -4.97 -0.51
CA THR A 34 -8.23 -6.00 -0.30
C THR A 34 -9.62 -5.40 -0.13
N LEU A 35 -9.74 -4.32 0.66
CA LEU A 35 -11.01 -3.63 0.88
C LEU A 35 -11.59 -3.06 -0.43
N ILE A 36 -10.76 -2.47 -1.28
CA ILE A 36 -11.19 -1.87 -2.54
C ILE A 36 -11.62 -2.94 -3.55
N LEU A 37 -10.91 -4.07 -3.60
CA LEU A 37 -11.32 -5.23 -4.40
C LEU A 37 -12.66 -5.79 -3.93
N GLU A 38 -12.89 -5.91 -2.62
CA GLU A 38 -14.19 -6.33 -2.06
C GLU A 38 -15.32 -5.38 -2.42
N TRP A 39 -15.02 -4.08 -2.53
CA TRP A 39 -15.98 -3.04 -2.87
C TRP A 39 -16.15 -2.82 -4.38
N SER A 40 -15.49 -3.64 -5.21
CA SER A 40 -15.54 -3.55 -6.68
C SER A 40 -15.10 -2.18 -7.22
N TYR A 41 -14.15 -1.53 -6.56
CA TYR A 41 -13.48 -0.35 -7.09
C TYR A 41 -12.28 -0.79 -7.95
N ASP A 42 -12.15 -0.20 -9.13
CA ASP A 42 -11.15 -0.62 -10.12
C ASP A 42 -9.76 0.00 -9.89
N PHE A 43 -9.67 1.09 -9.13
CA PHE A 43 -8.43 1.87 -8.98
C PHE A 43 -8.18 2.30 -7.54
N LEU A 44 -6.93 2.15 -7.09
CA LEU A 44 -6.45 2.57 -5.78
C LEU A 44 -5.15 3.37 -5.93
N ILE A 45 -5.18 4.62 -5.44
CA ILE A 45 -3.99 5.46 -5.30
C ILE A 45 -3.59 5.49 -3.82
N ILE A 46 -2.37 5.06 -3.54
CA ILE A 46 -1.78 5.12 -2.21
C ILE A 46 -0.64 6.14 -2.22
N GLN A 47 -0.74 7.07 -1.29
CA GLN A 47 0.34 7.97 -0.91
C GLN A 47 0.87 7.51 0.45
N THR A 48 2.15 7.17 0.52
CA THR A 48 2.84 6.74 1.75
C THR A 48 4.11 7.57 1.92
N ASP A 49 4.50 7.86 3.15
CA ASP A 49 5.76 8.53 3.48
C ASP A 49 6.94 7.55 3.58
N SER A 50 6.72 6.24 3.39
CA SER A 50 7.79 5.25 3.33
C SER A 50 8.26 5.01 1.90
N VAL A 51 9.44 5.54 1.59
CA VAL A 51 10.18 5.26 0.34
C VAL A 51 10.45 3.76 0.21
N GLU A 52 10.77 3.10 1.32
CA GLU A 52 11.06 1.66 1.34
C GLU A 52 9.83 0.85 0.90
N ALA A 53 8.63 1.22 1.35
CA ALA A 53 7.38 0.56 0.94
C ALA A 53 7.10 0.75 -0.56
N VAL A 54 7.34 1.95 -1.09
CA VAL A 54 7.23 2.23 -2.53
C VAL A 54 8.19 1.33 -3.31
N GLN A 55 9.46 1.29 -2.92
CA GLN A 55 10.49 0.47 -3.56
C GLN A 55 10.14 -1.02 -3.50
N ALA A 56 9.76 -1.53 -2.34
CA ALA A 56 9.41 -2.95 -2.17
C ALA A 56 8.23 -3.41 -3.04
N ILE A 57 7.29 -2.51 -3.35
CA ILE A 57 6.14 -2.82 -4.21
C ILE A 57 6.49 -2.65 -5.69
N GLN A 58 7.26 -1.62 -6.04
CA GLN A 58 7.61 -1.29 -7.42
C GLN A 58 8.72 -2.17 -7.99
N GLU A 59 9.72 -2.50 -7.17
CA GLU A 59 10.79 -3.40 -7.56
C GLU A 59 10.21 -4.83 -7.56
N HIS A 60 10.20 -5.48 -8.73
CA HIS A 60 10.13 -6.93 -8.77
C HIS A 60 11.28 -7.41 -7.91
N ALA A 61 10.97 -8.01 -6.75
CA ALA A 61 11.97 -8.43 -5.80
C ALA A 61 13.10 -9.11 -6.57
N GLN A 62 14.23 -8.40 -6.70
CA GLN A 62 15.42 -9.03 -7.19
C GLN A 62 15.66 -10.15 -6.17
N ASP A 63 15.64 -11.37 -6.67
CA ASP A 63 15.64 -12.60 -5.89
C ASP A 63 17.01 -12.78 -5.23
N ASN A 64 17.28 -11.93 -4.23
CA ASN A 64 18.55 -11.83 -3.51
C ASN A 64 18.48 -12.58 -2.16
N GLY A 65 17.38 -13.29 -1.90
CA GLY A 65 17.09 -13.90 -0.61
C GLY A 65 16.27 -12.97 0.29
N GLU A 66 15.06 -13.45 0.63
CA GLU A 66 14.06 -12.80 1.51
C GLU A 66 13.27 -11.64 0.88
N THR A 67 12.52 -11.93 -0.19
CA THR A 67 11.38 -11.09 -0.58
C THR A 67 10.37 -11.03 0.57
N ASN A 68 9.97 -9.82 1.00
CA ASN A 68 8.88 -9.66 1.96
C ASN A 68 7.58 -10.26 1.37
N GLY A 69 7.06 -11.31 2.00
CA GLY A 69 5.88 -12.04 1.51
C GLY A 69 4.64 -11.15 1.33
N ILE A 70 4.52 -10.07 2.10
CA ILE A 70 3.42 -9.10 1.99
C ILE A 70 3.55 -8.28 0.71
N ALA A 71 4.78 -7.82 0.38
CA ALA A 71 5.03 -7.08 -0.86
C ALA A 71 4.71 -7.94 -2.09
N LYS A 72 5.06 -9.23 -2.06
CA LYS A 72 4.70 -10.18 -3.11
C LYS A 72 3.19 -10.33 -3.28
N LEU A 73 2.44 -10.46 -2.18
CA LEU A 73 0.97 -10.52 -2.22
C LEU A 73 0.33 -9.24 -2.79
N ILE A 74 0.90 -8.08 -2.48
CA ILE A 74 0.47 -6.80 -3.06
C ILE A 74 0.72 -6.80 -4.57
N GLN A 75 1.89 -7.26 -5.01
CA GLN A 75 2.25 -7.35 -6.43
C GLN A 75 1.34 -8.31 -7.21
N GLU A 76 0.97 -9.45 -6.63
CA GLU A 76 0.03 -10.40 -7.25
C GLU A 76 -1.38 -9.82 -7.45
N ARG A 77 -1.75 -8.81 -6.66
CA ARG A 77 -3.08 -8.18 -6.67
C ARG A 77 -3.07 -6.74 -7.20
N ARG A 78 -1.97 -6.31 -7.83
CA ARG A 78 -1.69 -4.90 -8.15
C ARG A 78 -2.49 -4.30 -9.29
N GLU A 79 -3.41 -5.03 -9.93
CA GLU A 79 -4.22 -4.47 -11.02
C GLU A 79 -4.98 -3.25 -10.50
N GLY A 80 -4.78 -2.08 -11.13
CA GLY A 80 -5.37 -0.82 -10.69
C GLY A 80 -4.69 -0.13 -9.50
N LEU A 81 -3.59 -0.68 -8.95
CA LEU A 81 -2.83 -0.06 -7.85
C LEU A 81 -1.76 0.90 -8.35
N GLN A 82 -1.74 2.11 -7.80
CA GLN A 82 -0.62 3.05 -7.91
C GLN A 82 -0.14 3.48 -6.52
N VAL A 83 1.16 3.36 -6.27
CA VAL A 83 1.79 3.73 -4.99
C VAL A 83 2.86 4.78 -5.24
N PHE A 84 2.81 5.87 -4.47
CA PHE A 84 3.73 7.00 -4.58
C PHE A 84 4.22 7.44 -3.21
N GLU A 85 5.44 7.98 -3.18
CA GLU A 85 5.97 8.68 -2.02
C GLU A 85 5.18 9.99 -1.81
N ALA A 86 4.82 10.27 -0.56
CA ALA A 86 4.27 11.56 -0.19
C ALA A 86 5.36 12.62 -0.32
N SER A 87 5.16 13.60 -1.21
CA SER A 87 6.09 14.73 -1.28
C SER A 87 6.21 15.40 0.09
N PRO A 88 7.44 15.66 0.59
CA PRO A 88 7.65 16.34 1.85
C PRO A 88 7.24 17.80 1.68
N LEU A 89 5.96 18.09 1.96
CA LEU A 89 5.31 19.39 1.98
C LEU A 89 5.24 20.11 0.61
N GLY A 90 4.02 20.59 0.30
CA GLY A 90 3.64 21.09 -1.02
C GLY A 90 4.49 22.24 -1.58
N SER A 91 4.48 22.32 -2.91
CA SER A 91 4.86 23.48 -3.70
C SER A 91 3.92 24.67 -3.52
#